data_AF-A0A2B4R6Q6-F1
#
_entry.id   AF-A0A2B4R6Q6-F1
#
_cell.length_a   1.000
_cell.length_b   1.000
_cell.length_c   1.000
_cell.angle_alpha   90.00
_cell.angle_beta   90.00
_cell.angle_gamma   90.00
#
_symmetry.space_group_name_H-M   'P 1'
#
loop_
_entity.id
_entity.type
_entity.pdbx_description
1 polymer ?
#
loop_
_entity_poly.entity_id
_entity_poly.type
_entity_poly.pdbx_seq_one_letter_code
_entity_poly.pdbx_strand_id
1 'polypeptide(L)'
;MQMKELAVSAIGATANAAKEAMLPYFPQIVEFIKEYLSNTESIERNILRVQAIDTLGVLARTIGASNFMPLADECVQLGLRLLEEDRDPDLRRCTYGLFASVSTILKSNMGKYLKDIVKYMIESLQSAEGIVTHYATEDDPSFLLDDEDLEGVGGVEDDDDEVTG
;
A
#
# COMPACT_ATOMS: atom_id res chain seq x y z
N MET A 1 18.74 -2.79 -9.05
CA MET A 1 17.49 -3.25 -8.41
C MET A 1 16.30 -2.36 -8.75
N GLN A 2 16.45 -1.04 -8.67
CA GLN A 2 15.43 -0.04 -9.01
C GLN A 2 14.72 -0.28 -10.36
N MET A 3 15.44 -0.67 -11.42
CA MET A 3 14.80 -0.99 -12.71
C MET A 3 13.80 -2.14 -12.62
N LYS A 4 14.04 -3.16 -11.78
CA LYS A 4 13.13 -4.30 -11.61
C LYS A 4 11.86 -3.86 -10.86
N GLU A 5 12.02 -3.08 -9.80
CA GLU A 5 10.91 -2.50 -9.05
C GLU A 5 10.02 -1.63 -9.94
N LEU A 6 10.62 -0.69 -10.68
CA LEU A 6 9.91 0.17 -11.61
C LEU A 6 9.19 -0.63 -12.71
N ALA A 7 9.82 -1.70 -13.22
CA ALA A 7 9.18 -2.57 -14.21
C ALA A 7 7.96 -3.30 -13.62
N VAL A 8 8.06 -3.84 -12.40
CA VAL A 8 6.93 -4.50 -11.72
C VAL A 8 5.81 -3.49 -11.45
N SER A 9 6.14 -2.27 -11.02
CA SER A 9 5.18 -1.17 -10.87
C SER A 9 4.49 -0.79 -12.18
N ALA A 10 5.26 -0.70 -13.28
CA ALA A 10 4.72 -0.41 -14.60
C ALA A 10 3.76 -1.51 -15.09
N ILE A 11 4.02 -2.78 -14.76
CA ILE A 11 3.07 -3.89 -15.03
C ILE A 11 1.76 -3.63 -14.28
N GLY A 12 1.82 -3.28 -12.99
CA GLY A 12 0.64 -2.92 -12.19
C GLY A 12 -0.14 -1.77 -12.80
N ALA A 13 0.53 -0.66 -13.13
CA ALA A 13 -0.08 0.50 -13.77
C ALA A 13 -0.73 0.15 -15.12
N THR A 14 -0.04 -0.65 -15.94
CA THR A 14 -0.56 -1.13 -17.23
C THR A 14 -1.79 -2.00 -17.03
N ALA A 15 -1.77 -2.94 -16.08
CA ALA A 15 -2.93 -3.76 -15.75
C ALA A 15 -4.11 -2.94 -15.21
N ASN A 16 -3.85 -1.86 -14.47
CA ASN A 16 -4.89 -0.95 -14.00
C ASN A 16 -5.58 -0.20 -15.16
N ALA A 17 -4.81 0.20 -16.17
CA ALA A 17 -5.33 0.88 -17.36
C ALA A 17 -6.02 -0.09 -18.35
N ALA A 18 -5.36 -1.20 -18.66
CA ALA A 18 -5.77 -2.16 -19.69
C ALA A 18 -6.81 -3.19 -19.19
N LYS A 19 -6.91 -3.39 -17.87
CA LYS A 19 -7.86 -4.32 -17.23
C LYS A 19 -7.78 -5.72 -17.86
N GLU A 20 -8.91 -6.28 -18.25
CA GLU A 20 -9.03 -7.63 -18.84
C GLU A 20 -8.25 -7.79 -20.16
N ALA A 21 -7.85 -6.71 -20.83
CA ALA A 21 -6.97 -6.82 -22.00
C ALA A 21 -5.57 -7.38 -21.65
N MET A 22 -5.18 -7.41 -20.37
CA MET A 22 -3.94 -8.05 -19.91
C MET A 22 -4.04 -9.58 -19.74
N LEU A 23 -5.23 -10.18 -19.87
CA LEU A 23 -5.44 -11.61 -19.67
C LEU A 23 -4.50 -12.53 -20.47
N PRO A 24 -4.16 -12.26 -21.76
CA PRO A 24 -3.23 -13.09 -22.51
C PRO A 24 -1.82 -13.18 -21.89
N TYR A 25 -1.43 -12.20 -21.09
CA TYR A 25 -0.12 -12.10 -20.45
C TYR A 25 -0.16 -12.48 -18.97
N PHE A 26 -1.36 -12.56 -18.37
CA PHE A 26 -1.55 -12.78 -16.94
C PHE A 26 -0.83 -14.02 -16.40
N PRO A 27 -0.88 -15.20 -17.04
CA PRO A 27 -0.18 -16.38 -16.52
C PRO A 27 1.34 -16.17 -16.39
N GLN A 28 1.95 -15.55 -17.40
CA GLN A 28 3.39 -15.28 -17.40
C GLN A 28 3.76 -14.24 -16.34
N ILE A 29 2.93 -13.20 -16.19
CA ILE A 29 3.13 -12.17 -15.16
C ILE A 29 3.07 -12.78 -13.75
N VAL A 30 2.11 -13.67 -13.49
CA VAL A 30 1.96 -14.34 -12.19
C VAL A 30 3.17 -15.20 -11.87
N GLU A 31 3.68 -15.98 -12.83
CA GLU A 31 4.91 -16.78 -12.63
C GLU A 31 6.10 -15.90 -12.24
N PHE A 32 6.31 -14.76 -12.93
CA PHE A 32 7.36 -13.81 -12.56
C PHE A 32 7.16 -13.20 -11.18
N ILE A 33 5.92 -12.86 -10.80
CA ILE A 33 5.60 -12.35 -9.46
C ILE A 33 5.94 -13.40 -8.38
N LYS A 34 5.58 -14.67 -8.61
CA LYS A 34 5.87 -15.76 -7.66
C LYS A 34 7.37 -15.91 -7.37
N GLU A 35 8.23 -15.76 -8.37
CA GLU A 35 9.69 -15.81 -8.19
C GLU A 35 10.20 -14.76 -7.18
N TYR A 36 9.64 -13.54 -7.22
CA TYR A 36 10.02 -12.48 -6.28
C TYR A 36 9.50 -12.70 -4.86
N LEU A 37 8.43 -13.50 -4.69
CA LEU A 37 7.80 -13.77 -3.40
C LEU A 37 8.45 -14.95 -2.66
N SER A 38 9.12 -15.86 -3.36
CA SER A 38 9.71 -17.08 -2.77
C SER A 38 11.11 -16.90 -2.16
N ASN A 39 11.75 -15.75 -2.30
CA ASN A 39 13.17 -15.60 -1.95
C ASN A 39 13.38 -14.47 -0.93
N THR A 40 13.72 -14.85 0.31
CA THR A 40 13.62 -14.01 1.52
C THR A 40 14.96 -13.51 2.07
N GLU A 41 16.08 -13.74 1.39
CA GLU A 41 17.41 -13.64 2.04
C GLU A 41 18.09 -12.24 2.00
N SER A 42 17.42 -11.15 1.58
CA SER A 42 18.02 -9.80 1.67
C SER A 42 17.04 -8.64 1.82
N ILE A 43 17.47 -7.55 2.48
CA ILE A 43 16.74 -6.27 2.62
C ILE A 43 16.36 -5.70 1.26
N GLU A 44 17.30 -5.76 0.32
CA GLU A 44 17.09 -5.40 -1.08
C GLU A 44 15.94 -6.20 -1.71
N ARG A 45 15.76 -7.48 -1.37
CA ARG A 45 14.61 -8.24 -1.87
C ARG A 45 13.27 -7.81 -1.26
N ASN A 46 13.24 -7.18 -0.08
CA ASN A 46 11.98 -6.73 0.53
C ASN A 46 11.28 -5.67 -0.31
N ILE A 47 12.01 -4.70 -0.88
CA ILE A 47 11.42 -3.69 -1.77
C ILE A 47 10.75 -4.35 -2.98
N LEU A 48 11.41 -5.34 -3.59
CA LEU A 48 10.83 -6.08 -4.73
C LEU A 48 9.62 -6.92 -4.30
N ARG A 49 9.65 -7.53 -3.11
CA ARG A 49 8.49 -8.26 -2.55
C ARG A 49 7.31 -7.33 -2.34
N VAL A 50 7.52 -6.16 -1.74
CA VAL A 50 6.48 -5.14 -1.53
C VAL A 50 5.84 -4.78 -2.87
N GLN A 51 6.65 -4.43 -3.87
CA GLN A 51 6.17 -4.04 -5.18
C GLN A 51 5.45 -5.18 -5.91
N ALA A 52 5.90 -6.43 -5.75
CA ALA A 52 5.27 -7.62 -6.31
C ALA A 52 3.89 -7.88 -5.66
N ILE A 53 3.77 -7.73 -4.35
CA ILE A 53 2.50 -7.89 -3.61
C ILE A 53 1.50 -6.81 -4.02
N ASP A 54 1.93 -5.54 -4.06
CA ASP A 54 1.07 -4.43 -4.49
C ASP A 54 0.57 -4.66 -5.93
N THR A 55 1.45 -5.11 -6.83
CA THR A 55 1.10 -5.43 -8.22
C THR A 55 0.13 -6.60 -8.32
N LEU A 56 0.31 -7.65 -7.51
CA LEU A 56 -0.63 -8.76 -7.42
C LEU A 56 -2.01 -8.30 -6.94
N GLY A 57 -2.05 -7.38 -5.97
CA GLY A 57 -3.29 -6.74 -5.53
C GLY A 57 -3.97 -5.91 -6.62
N VAL A 58 -3.20 -5.19 -7.44
CA VAL A 58 -3.74 -4.48 -8.61
C VAL A 58 -4.36 -5.47 -9.61
N LEU A 59 -3.63 -6.52 -9.97
CA LEU A 59 -4.13 -7.56 -10.89
C LEU A 59 -5.43 -8.18 -10.37
N ALA A 60 -5.49 -8.51 -9.08
CA ALA A 60 -6.70 -9.03 -8.43
C ALA A 60 -7.93 -8.15 -8.67
N ARG A 61 -7.76 -6.82 -8.70
CA ARG A 61 -8.87 -5.88 -8.93
C ARG A 61 -9.20 -5.67 -10.41
N THR A 62 -8.28 -5.94 -11.33
CA THR A 62 -8.38 -5.43 -12.71
C THR A 62 -8.57 -6.51 -13.77
N ILE A 63 -8.15 -7.76 -13.52
CA ILE A 63 -8.23 -8.84 -14.52
C ILE A 63 -9.56 -9.61 -14.50
N GLY A 64 -10.49 -9.21 -13.64
CA GLY A 64 -11.81 -9.83 -13.50
C GLY A 64 -11.83 -10.94 -12.44
N ALA A 65 -12.90 -10.98 -11.64
CA ALA A 65 -13.01 -11.85 -10.47
C ALA A 65 -12.90 -13.35 -10.83
N SER A 66 -13.58 -13.80 -11.90
CA SER A 66 -13.56 -15.20 -12.32
C SER A 66 -12.16 -15.66 -12.76
N ASN A 67 -11.39 -14.76 -13.39
CA ASN A 67 -10.06 -15.07 -13.90
C ASN A 67 -9.03 -15.14 -12.78
N PHE A 68 -9.16 -14.29 -11.75
CA PHE A 68 -8.25 -14.30 -10.59
C PHE A 68 -8.66 -15.33 -9.52
N MET A 69 -9.92 -15.78 -9.49
CA MET A 69 -10.45 -16.73 -8.49
C MET A 69 -9.52 -17.95 -8.22
N PRO A 70 -8.90 -18.61 -9.21
CA PRO A 70 -8.03 -19.75 -8.96
C PRO A 70 -6.80 -19.44 -8.09
N LEU A 71 -6.37 -18.17 -8.05
CA LEU A 71 -5.22 -17.69 -7.27
C LEU A 71 -5.64 -17.06 -5.94
N ALA A 72 -6.94 -16.77 -5.75
CA ALA A 72 -7.42 -15.95 -4.64
C ALA A 72 -7.10 -16.57 -3.27
N ASP A 73 -7.38 -17.87 -3.09
CA ASP A 73 -7.05 -18.57 -1.83
C ASP A 73 -5.53 -18.64 -1.59
N GLU A 74 -4.73 -18.91 -2.63
CA GLU A 74 -3.26 -18.95 -2.55
C GLU A 74 -2.70 -17.58 -2.12
N CYS A 75 -3.26 -16.49 -2.64
CA CYS A 75 -2.86 -15.12 -2.27
C CYS A 75 -3.13 -14.81 -0.79
N VAL A 76 -4.28 -15.24 -0.26
CA VAL A 76 -4.58 -15.02 1.17
C VAL A 76 -3.63 -15.84 2.05
N GLN A 77 -3.40 -17.11 1.71
CA GLN A 77 -2.46 -17.96 2.45
C GLN A 77 -1.03 -17.42 2.41
N LEU A 78 -0.58 -16.93 1.26
CA LEU A 78 0.69 -16.24 1.13
C LEU A 78 0.75 -15.04 2.09
N GLY A 79 -0.24 -14.15 2.04
CA GLY A 79 -0.28 -12.96 2.90
C GLY A 79 -0.24 -13.32 4.39
N LEU A 80 -0.95 -14.36 4.82
CA LEU A 80 -0.91 -14.81 6.21
C LEU A 80 0.48 -15.30 6.64
N ARG A 81 1.17 -16.06 5.78
CA ARG A 81 2.56 -16.46 6.03
C ARG A 81 3.50 -15.27 6.10
N LEU A 82 3.34 -14.30 5.22
CA LEU A 82 4.16 -13.08 5.22
C LEU A 82 4.01 -12.28 6.52
N LEU A 83 2.78 -12.16 7.05
CA LEU A 83 2.53 -11.47 8.32
C LEU A 83 3.08 -12.23 9.53
N GLU A 84 3.17 -13.55 9.44
CA GLU A 84 3.76 -14.41 10.47
C GLU A 84 5.28 -14.30 10.48
N GLU A 85 5.91 -14.46 9.32
CA GLU A 85 7.37 -14.55 9.13
C GLU A 85 8.08 -13.19 9.22
N ASP A 86 7.42 -12.10 8.87
CA ASP A 86 8.04 -10.78 8.70
C ASP A 86 7.40 -9.71 9.61
N ARG A 87 8.21 -8.70 9.96
CA ARG A 87 7.81 -7.53 10.76
C ARG A 87 8.02 -6.22 10.00
N ASP A 88 8.54 -6.27 8.77
CA ASP A 88 8.70 -5.10 7.92
C ASP A 88 7.36 -4.35 7.70
N PRO A 89 7.28 -3.06 8.07
CA PRO A 89 6.04 -2.29 7.97
C PRO A 89 5.50 -2.16 6.55
N ASP A 90 6.38 -2.03 5.54
CA ASP A 90 5.97 -1.90 4.15
C ASP A 90 5.39 -3.21 3.62
N LEU A 91 5.99 -4.34 4.00
CA LEU A 91 5.48 -5.66 3.66
C LEU A 91 4.10 -5.92 4.30
N ARG A 92 3.93 -5.51 5.56
CA ARG A 92 2.62 -5.59 6.24
C ARG A 92 1.57 -4.73 5.53
N ARG A 93 1.91 -3.47 5.21
CA ARG A 93 1.02 -2.55 4.49
C ARG A 93 0.56 -3.14 3.15
N CYS A 94 1.48 -3.56 2.28
CA CYS A 94 1.10 -4.11 0.98
C CYS A 94 0.32 -5.41 1.11
N THR A 95 0.62 -6.24 2.13
CA THR A 95 -0.14 -7.48 2.40
C THR A 95 -1.58 -7.19 2.82
N TYR A 96 -1.84 -6.18 3.65
CA TYR A 96 -3.21 -5.75 3.93
C TYR A 96 -3.91 -5.20 2.68
N GLY A 97 -3.18 -4.49 1.82
CA GLY A 97 -3.68 -4.07 0.50
C GLY A 97 -4.05 -5.26 -0.41
N LEU A 98 -3.28 -6.33 -0.38
CA LEU A 98 -3.59 -7.58 -1.08
C LEU A 98 -4.87 -8.21 -0.53
N PHE A 99 -5.02 -8.32 0.80
CA PHE A 99 -6.25 -8.84 1.40
C PHE A 99 -7.48 -8.02 1.01
N ALA A 100 -7.37 -6.69 1.04
CA ALA A 100 -8.46 -5.82 0.60
C ALA A 100 -8.86 -6.13 -0.86
N SER A 101 -7.88 -6.30 -1.74
CA SER A 101 -8.09 -6.62 -3.16
C SER A 101 -8.78 -7.97 -3.33
N VAL A 102 -8.24 -9.02 -2.70
CA VAL A 102 -8.73 -10.39 -2.82
C VAL A 102 -10.09 -10.56 -2.15
N SER A 103 -10.41 -9.78 -1.11
CA SER A 103 -11.74 -9.79 -0.48
C SER A 103 -12.86 -9.44 -1.46
N THR A 104 -12.57 -8.60 -2.47
CA THR A 104 -13.55 -8.26 -3.50
C THR A 104 -13.86 -9.42 -4.45
N ILE A 105 -12.98 -10.43 -4.52
CA ILE A 105 -13.12 -11.64 -5.33
C ILE A 105 -13.77 -12.74 -4.48
N LEU A 106 -13.19 -13.05 -3.32
CA LEU A 106 -13.65 -14.15 -2.46
C LEU A 106 -15.00 -13.87 -1.81
N LYS A 107 -15.34 -12.60 -1.56
CA LYS A 107 -16.59 -12.19 -0.88
C LYS A 107 -16.78 -13.00 0.41
N SER A 108 -17.89 -13.73 0.54
CA SER A 108 -18.20 -14.57 1.70
C SER A 108 -17.14 -15.64 1.98
N ASN A 109 -16.43 -16.12 0.97
CA ASN A 109 -15.39 -17.14 1.12
C ASN A 109 -14.17 -16.63 1.89
N MET A 110 -14.02 -15.30 2.02
CA MET A 110 -13.01 -14.68 2.88
C MET A 110 -13.23 -15.04 4.36
N GLY A 111 -14.46 -15.39 4.76
CA GLY A 111 -14.86 -15.62 6.15
C GLY A 111 -13.96 -16.58 6.92
N LYS A 112 -13.46 -17.64 6.27
CA LYS A 112 -12.55 -18.62 6.89
C LYS A 112 -11.18 -18.06 7.29
N TYR A 113 -10.78 -16.91 6.74
CA TYR A 113 -9.50 -16.26 7.01
C TYR A 113 -9.61 -15.03 7.93
N LEU A 114 -10.82 -14.49 8.11
CA LEU A 114 -11.01 -13.21 8.78
C LEU A 114 -10.48 -13.19 10.22
N LYS A 115 -10.62 -14.31 10.95
CA LYS A 115 -10.11 -14.40 12.33
C LYS A 115 -8.61 -14.08 12.40
N ASP A 116 -7.81 -14.68 11.51
CA ASP A 116 -6.36 -14.51 11.52
C ASP A 116 -5.95 -13.16 10.94
N ILE A 117 -6.60 -12.71 9.86
CA ILE A 117 -6.33 -11.39 9.26
C ILE A 117 -6.60 -10.27 10.25
N VAL A 118 -7.76 -10.29 10.92
CA VAL A 118 -8.15 -9.26 11.89
C VAL A 118 -7.24 -9.29 13.11
N LYS A 119 -6.83 -10.48 13.58
CA LYS A 119 -5.83 -10.62 14.65
C LYS A 119 -4.56 -9.84 14.29
N TYR A 120 -3.97 -10.10 13.11
CA TYR A 120 -2.76 -9.39 12.69
C TYR A 120 -2.97 -7.88 12.51
N MET A 121 -4.14 -7.44 12.03
CA MET A 121 -4.46 -6.02 11.94
C MET A 121 -4.47 -5.35 13.32
N ILE A 122 -5.09 -5.99 14.32
CA ILE A 122 -5.12 -5.49 15.70
C ILE A 122 -3.70 -5.45 16.29
N GLU A 123 -2.89 -6.49 16.08
CA GLU A 123 -1.49 -6.51 16.51
C GLU A 123 -0.69 -5.37 15.89
N SER A 124 -0.90 -5.08 14.60
CA SER A 124 -0.25 -3.94 13.94
C SER A 124 -0.69 -2.59 14.53
N LEU A 125 -1.96 -2.43 14.89
CA LEU A 125 -2.47 -1.22 15.55
C LEU A 125 -1.92 -1.03 16.97
N GLN A 126 -1.54 -2.11 17.64
CA GLN A 126 -0.96 -2.11 18.98
C GLN A 126 0.57 -1.98 18.95
N SER A 127 1.19 -2.08 17.78
CA SER A 127 2.64 -1.97 17.64
C SER A 127 3.11 -0.54 17.90
N ALA A 128 4.23 -0.41 18.62
CA ALA A 128 4.95 0.85 18.78
C ALA A 128 6.07 1.02 17.73
N GLU A 129 6.21 0.09 16.80
CA GLU A 129 7.19 0.18 15.70
C GLU A 129 6.93 1.42 14.84
N GLY A 130 7.96 2.22 14.59
CA GLY A 130 7.86 3.48 13.83
C GLY A 130 7.57 4.73 14.68
N ILE A 131 7.30 4.60 15.98
CA ILE A 131 7.22 5.75 16.88
C ILE A 131 8.65 6.18 17.25
N VAL A 132 9.18 7.19 16.55
CA VAL A 132 10.41 7.88 16.96
C VAL A 132 10.05 9.00 17.92
N THR A 133 10.27 8.78 19.22
CA THR A 133 10.15 9.84 20.21
C THR A 133 11.39 10.73 20.13
N HIS A 134 11.29 11.86 19.44
CA HIS A 134 12.23 12.95 19.61
C HIS A 134 11.94 13.61 20.96
N TYR A 135 12.64 13.19 22.00
CA TYR A 135 12.72 13.99 23.21
C TYR A 135 13.52 15.24 22.86
N ALA A 136 12.88 16.40 22.89
CA ALA A 136 13.59 17.67 22.83
C ALA A 136 14.59 17.70 23.99
N THR A 137 15.86 17.48 23.69
CA THR A 137 16.94 17.94 24.55
C THR A 137 17.06 19.45 24.33
N GLU A 138 17.34 20.20 25.39
CA GLU A 138 17.41 21.68 25.39
C GLU A 138 18.36 22.29 24.33
N ASP A 139 19.12 21.47 23.61
CA ASP A 139 20.08 21.82 22.56
C ASP A 139 19.64 21.48 21.12
N ASP A 140 18.39 21.08 20.85
CA ASP A 140 17.92 20.80 19.47
C ASP A 140 17.52 22.11 18.73
N PRO A 141 18.29 22.55 17.71
CA PRO A 141 18.03 23.80 16.99
C PRO A 141 16.79 23.73 16.07
N SER A 142 16.13 22.57 15.94
CA SER A 142 14.91 22.43 15.15
C SER A 142 13.66 23.09 15.77
N PHE A 143 13.71 23.45 17.06
CA PHE A 143 12.58 24.12 17.75
C PHE A 143 12.51 25.64 17.51
N LEU A 144 13.47 26.24 16.79
CA LEU A 144 13.56 27.70 16.60
C LEU A 144 12.97 28.20 15.27
N LEU A 145 12.15 27.43 14.57
CA LEU A 145 11.66 27.80 13.22
C LEU A 145 10.13 27.98 13.12
N ASP A 146 9.45 28.45 14.16
CA ASP A 146 7.98 28.63 14.08
C ASP A 146 7.44 29.92 14.71
N ASP A 147 8.24 30.99 14.79
CA ASP A 147 7.72 32.33 15.10
C ASP A 147 8.64 33.41 14.49
N GLU A 148 8.47 33.75 13.21
CA GLU A 148 8.65 35.11 12.67
C GLU A 148 8.19 35.18 11.21
N ASP A 149 7.33 36.17 10.93
CA ASP A 149 6.92 36.71 9.62
C ASP A 149 5.73 36.10 8.87
N LEU A 150 4.54 36.25 9.44
CA LEU A 150 3.28 36.45 8.68
C LEU A 150 2.71 37.85 8.93
N GLU A 151 3.42 38.91 8.52
CA GLU A 151 2.79 40.20 8.21
C GLU A 151 2.58 40.30 6.70
N GLY A 152 1.34 40.09 6.25
CA GLY A 152 1.02 40.17 4.82
C GLY A 152 -0.38 39.73 4.42
N VAL A 153 -1.42 40.16 5.13
CA VAL A 153 -2.82 40.09 4.69
C VAL A 153 -3.43 41.44 5.03
N GLY A 154 -4.04 42.24 4.18
CA GLY A 154 -4.54 42.12 2.82
C GLY A 154 -5.42 43.37 2.68
N GLY A 155 -5.24 44.17 1.63
CA GLY A 155 -6.01 45.40 1.42
C GLY A 155 -7.50 45.09 1.38
N VAL A 156 -8.26 45.74 2.26
CA VAL A 156 -9.71 45.77 2.18
C VAL A 156 -10.06 46.93 1.26
N GLU A 157 -10.53 46.62 0.06
CA GLU A 157 -11.22 47.59 -0.80
C GLU A 157 -12.61 47.83 -0.19
N ASP A 158 -12.84 49.05 0.31
CA ASP A 158 -14.18 49.54 0.68
C ASP A 158 -14.94 49.87 -0.61
N ASP A 159 -15.90 49.01 -0.99
CA ASP A 159 -16.96 49.33 -1.94
C ASP A 159 -18.09 50.07 -1.18
N ASP A 160 -18.07 51.40 -1.23
CA ASP A 160 -19.19 52.27 -0.83
C ASP A 160 -20.26 52.28 -1.94
N ASP A 161 -21.27 51.40 -1.83
CA ASP A 161 -22.55 51.55 -2.53
C ASP A 161 -23.59 52.17 -1.57
N GLU A 162 -23.60 53.51 -1.50
CA GLU A 162 -24.63 54.28 -0.81
C GLU A 162 -25.89 54.36 -1.70
N VAL A 163 -26.86 53.48 -1.44
CA VAL A 163 -28.26 53.65 -1.87
C VAL A 163 -29.10 54.00 -0.65
N THR A 164 -29.63 55.23 -0.61
CA THR A 164 -31.01 55.63 -0.24
C THR A 164 -31.02 57.17 -0.19
N GLY A 165 -31.96 57.88 -0.79
CA GLY A 165 -33.37 57.89 -0.43
C GLY A 165 -33.63 59.12 0.42
#